data_AF-A0ABD5Z650-F1
#
_entry.id   AF-A0ABD5Z650-F1
#
_cell.length_a   1.000
_cell.length_b   1.000
_cell.length_c   1.000
_cell.angle_alpha   90.00
_cell.angle_beta   90.00
_cell.angle_gamma   90.00
#
_symmetry.space_group_name_H-M   'P 1'
#
loop_
_entity.id
_entity.type
_entity.pdbx_description
1 polymer ?
#
loop_
_entity_poly.entity_id
_entity_poly.type
_entity_poly.pdbx_seq_one_letter_code
_entity_poly.pdbx_strand_id
1 'polypeptide(L)'
;MRDASRSAGEVDPDSAPDPDPVHEPDAPTTRRGLLAGGAALTTAALAGCSSLPIVGDEEPRLGFDPKTLPTSLVTSLPARPSVYPGPVPDQLAAHHRQRARTLLEEVPADLSFPNGMITKRLRRNRKDAAQLLREGPDEGETTPLERLDHWSYVRMDIAEVWGAYHAATGDVDATTLASRREEIRHDLVDFERAWDYPGTDVVSALAVNRRFEDLRTSCRRSLTPHRRAPDAPTAAVFRMGSLVRDLERARSELDDLTGLHDAYRNSVSSTLSSYRANLPILAQRLDELVAVSRQQVAPYLADDARPSDFERDVEGLPAEELFVEARRTAGWRIDDAERARNRGNDARAAILSAQALVGIVALSTVVDAIRAGKYGMPDSVAVIERHRDAAVEALDRVSSLDPSLLATVLTSPAWDVIDEQSYTFQQVTEREREHVGELDQSDVVSVDAAFGLALHLARAVPEVLRRVRSEVLTVEN
;
A
#
# COMPACT_ATOMS: atom_id res chain seq x y z
N MET A 1 48.34 -30.26 -24.13
CA MET A 1 48.85 -31.44 -24.83
C MET A 1 47.77 -32.51 -24.80
N ARG A 2 47.15 -32.76 -25.97
CA ARG A 2 46.20 -33.82 -26.37
C ARG A 2 44.85 -33.89 -25.62
N ASP A 3 43.74 -33.38 -26.17
CA ASP A 3 42.91 -33.79 -27.36
C ASP A 3 42.15 -35.11 -27.23
N ALA A 4 40.81 -35.00 -27.24
CA ALA A 4 39.83 -35.59 -28.18
C ALA A 4 38.44 -35.60 -27.48
N SER A 5 37.44 -34.77 -27.81
CA SER A 5 36.63 -34.61 -29.05
C SER A 5 35.46 -35.60 -29.20
N ARG A 6 34.28 -35.00 -29.52
CA ARG A 6 33.01 -35.49 -30.13
C ARG A 6 31.81 -35.53 -29.17
N SER A 7 30.59 -35.12 -29.51
CA SER A 7 29.98 -34.48 -30.70
C SER A 7 28.54 -34.12 -30.28
N ALA A 8 28.16 -32.84 -30.25
CA ALA A 8 27.10 -32.22 -31.05
C ALA A 8 26.10 -33.18 -31.73
N GLY A 9 24.81 -32.99 -31.40
CA GLY A 9 23.63 -33.53 -32.07
C GLY A 9 22.47 -32.57 -31.85
N GLU A 10 22.25 -31.75 -32.86
CA GLU A 10 21.24 -30.70 -33.05
C GLU A 10 19.88 -31.36 -33.36
N VAL A 11 18.79 -30.93 -32.71
CA VAL A 11 17.42 -31.36 -33.03
C VAL A 11 16.52 -30.13 -33.17
N ASP A 12 15.90 -30.10 -34.34
CA ASP A 12 15.02 -29.12 -34.96
C ASP A 12 13.68 -28.94 -34.21
N PRO A 13 13.21 -27.70 -33.95
CA PRO A 13 11.92 -27.44 -33.34
C PRO A 13 10.89 -27.02 -34.41
N ASP A 14 10.44 -27.95 -35.25
CA ASP A 14 9.26 -27.69 -36.09
C ASP A 14 8.54 -29.01 -36.45
N SER A 15 7.50 -29.36 -35.68
CA SER A 15 6.54 -30.43 -36.00
C SER A 15 5.29 -30.26 -35.13
N ALA A 16 4.46 -29.29 -35.49
CA ALA A 16 3.06 -29.28 -35.11
C ALA A 16 2.27 -30.30 -35.97
N PRO A 17 1.39 -31.11 -35.39
CA PRO A 17 0.32 -31.77 -36.14
C PRO A 17 -0.97 -30.95 -36.07
N ASP A 18 -1.46 -30.59 -37.25
CA ASP A 18 -2.79 -30.03 -37.54
C ASP A 18 -3.89 -31.07 -37.17
N PRO A 19 -5.05 -30.67 -36.62
CA PRO A 19 -6.12 -31.57 -36.22
C PRO A 19 -7.09 -31.89 -37.37
N ASP A 20 -7.43 -33.17 -37.51
CA ASP A 20 -8.51 -33.63 -38.39
C ASP A 20 -9.91 -33.30 -37.83
N PRO A 21 -10.94 -33.10 -38.68
CA PRO A 21 -12.23 -32.53 -38.29
C PRO A 21 -13.35 -33.58 -38.12
N VAL A 22 -14.53 -33.05 -37.75
CA VAL A 22 -15.90 -33.60 -37.94
C VAL A 22 -16.52 -34.38 -36.75
N HIS A 23 -17.43 -33.73 -35.99
CA HIS A 23 -18.89 -33.96 -36.10
C HIS A 23 -19.69 -33.14 -35.06
N GLU A 24 -20.53 -32.22 -35.55
CA GLU A 24 -21.71 -31.69 -34.85
C GLU A 24 -22.72 -32.80 -34.56
N PRO A 25 -23.55 -32.61 -33.51
CA PRO A 25 -24.98 -32.58 -33.80
C PRO A 25 -25.74 -31.40 -33.16
N ASP A 26 -26.66 -30.87 -33.95
CA ASP A 26 -27.69 -29.89 -33.61
C ASP A 26 -28.57 -30.25 -32.39
N ALA A 27 -28.75 -29.27 -31.50
CA ALA A 27 -29.98 -28.70 -30.90
C ALA A 27 -31.12 -29.63 -30.38
N PRO A 28 -31.93 -29.25 -29.33
CA PRO A 28 -32.56 -27.92 -29.26
C PRO A 28 -32.69 -27.25 -27.88
N THR A 29 -32.74 -25.93 -27.97
CA THR A 29 -33.30 -24.97 -27.01
C THR A 29 -34.73 -25.34 -26.57
N THR A 30 -34.99 -25.31 -25.26
CA THR A 30 -36.36 -25.36 -24.72
C THR A 30 -36.60 -24.18 -23.77
N ARG A 31 -37.38 -23.20 -24.25
CA ARG A 31 -38.05 -22.14 -23.47
C ARG A 31 -39.43 -22.66 -23.01
N ARG A 32 -39.88 -22.12 -21.86
CA ARG A 32 -41.19 -22.27 -21.14
C ARG A 32 -41.18 -23.43 -20.12
N GLY A 33 -41.52 -23.23 -18.85
CA GLY A 33 -41.99 -22.08 -18.07
C GLY A 33 -42.70 -22.60 -16.81
N LEU A 34 -42.74 -21.83 -15.72
CA LEU A 34 -43.88 -21.75 -14.79
C LEU A 34 -43.66 -20.69 -13.69
N LEU A 35 -44.59 -19.73 -13.69
CA LEU A 35 -44.90 -18.75 -12.66
C LEU A 35 -45.83 -19.36 -11.59
N ALA A 36 -45.64 -18.99 -10.32
CA ALA A 36 -46.63 -18.75 -9.24
C ALA A 36 -45.89 -18.88 -7.89
N GLY A 37 -46.01 -18.00 -6.89
CA GLY A 37 -47.02 -16.98 -6.59
C GLY A 37 -46.50 -15.94 -5.57
N GLY A 38 -47.18 -14.79 -5.51
CA GLY A 38 -46.93 -13.69 -4.56
C GLY A 38 -47.35 -14.02 -3.11
N ALA A 39 -47.34 -13.12 -2.14
CA ALA A 39 -47.16 -11.67 -2.10
C ALA A 39 -46.87 -11.26 -0.63
N ALA A 40 -46.15 -10.16 -0.40
CA ALA A 40 -46.37 -9.25 0.72
C ALA A 40 -45.64 -7.92 0.46
N LEU A 41 -46.39 -6.95 -0.05
CA LEU A 41 -46.00 -5.56 -0.24
C LEU A 41 -46.05 -4.79 1.09
N THR A 42 -44.96 -4.13 1.47
CA THR A 42 -45.01 -2.93 2.30
C THR A 42 -44.20 -1.83 1.62
N THR A 43 -44.93 -0.83 1.15
CA THR A 43 -44.47 0.34 0.40
C THR A 43 -43.80 1.36 1.32
N ALA A 44 -42.53 1.68 1.06
CA ALA A 44 -41.91 2.94 1.46
C ALA A 44 -41.32 3.60 0.22
N ALA A 45 -41.65 4.87 0.03
CA ALA A 45 -41.50 5.63 -1.20
C ALA A 45 -40.04 5.81 -1.63
N LEU A 46 -39.70 5.38 -2.85
CA LEU A 46 -38.54 5.85 -3.58
C LEU A 46 -39.03 6.84 -4.65
N ALA A 47 -38.71 8.11 -4.44
CA ALA A 47 -38.73 9.12 -5.48
C ALA A 47 -37.49 8.95 -6.36
N GLY A 48 -37.66 9.03 -7.68
CA GLY A 48 -36.56 9.19 -8.63
C GLY A 48 -36.51 8.17 -9.77
N CYS A 49 -37.57 8.04 -10.55
CA CYS A 49 -37.48 7.50 -11.91
C CYS A 49 -38.11 8.51 -12.87
N SER A 50 -37.30 9.11 -13.74
CA SER A 50 -37.76 9.58 -15.05
C SER A 50 -36.59 9.92 -15.97
N SER A 51 -36.18 8.95 -16.79
CA SER A 51 -36.01 9.16 -18.23
C SER A 51 -35.98 7.80 -18.96
N LEU A 52 -36.84 7.67 -19.97
CA LEU A 52 -36.85 6.59 -20.95
C LEU A 52 -35.75 6.85 -22.00
N PRO A 53 -35.19 5.81 -22.66
CA PRO A 53 -34.05 5.96 -23.55
C PRO A 53 -34.50 6.57 -24.88
N ILE A 54 -34.01 7.78 -25.15
CA ILE A 54 -33.84 8.25 -26.52
C ILE A 54 -32.53 7.62 -26.99
N VAL A 55 -32.59 6.86 -28.08
CA VAL A 55 -31.42 6.33 -28.78
C VAL A 55 -30.60 7.53 -29.28
N GLY A 56 -29.56 7.83 -28.53
CA GLY A 56 -28.44 8.68 -28.90
C GLY A 56 -27.28 8.24 -28.03
N ASP A 57 -26.14 7.93 -28.65
CA ASP A 57 -24.84 7.73 -27.99
C ASP A 57 -24.37 9.06 -27.39
N GLU A 58 -25.13 9.62 -26.45
CA GLU A 58 -24.62 10.70 -25.61
C GLU A 58 -23.88 10.05 -24.45
N GLU A 59 -22.56 10.18 -24.48
CA GLU A 59 -21.69 9.85 -23.35
C GLU A 59 -22.30 10.42 -22.06
N PRO A 60 -22.36 9.65 -20.96
CA PRO A 60 -22.86 10.16 -19.69
C PRO A 60 -22.15 11.46 -19.29
N ARG A 61 -22.91 12.50 -18.96
CA ARG A 61 -22.35 13.81 -18.58
C ARG A 61 -22.72 14.17 -17.15
N LEU A 62 -21.82 14.84 -16.47
CA LEU A 62 -22.08 15.43 -15.15
C LEU A 62 -23.26 16.41 -15.19
N GLY A 63 -24.04 16.41 -14.11
CA GLY A 63 -25.10 17.40 -13.91
C GLY A 63 -24.59 18.80 -13.51
N PHE A 64 -23.27 18.97 -13.39
CA PHE A 64 -22.61 20.19 -12.93
C PHE A 64 -21.21 20.36 -13.56
N ASP A 65 -20.64 21.56 -13.48
CA ASP A 65 -19.28 21.85 -13.96
C ASP A 65 -18.24 21.27 -12.96
N PRO A 66 -17.32 20.38 -13.39
CA PRO A 66 -16.25 19.82 -12.54
C PRO A 66 -15.52 20.84 -11.66
N LYS A 67 -15.32 22.07 -12.16
CA LYS A 67 -14.62 23.15 -11.44
C LYS A 67 -15.35 23.64 -10.19
N THR A 68 -16.63 23.28 -10.04
CA THR A 68 -17.42 23.61 -8.85
C THR A 68 -17.17 22.63 -7.69
N LEU A 69 -16.45 21.53 -7.92
CA LEU A 69 -16.07 20.59 -6.88
C LEU A 69 -15.06 21.26 -5.92
N PRO A 70 -15.39 21.45 -4.64
CA PRO A 70 -14.51 22.17 -3.74
C PRO A 70 -13.30 21.30 -3.36
N THR A 71 -12.09 21.84 -3.47
CA THR A 71 -10.84 21.15 -3.06
C THR A 71 -10.88 20.67 -1.60
N SER A 72 -11.61 21.38 -0.73
CA SER A 72 -11.81 20.98 0.67
C SER A 72 -12.49 19.62 0.84
N LEU A 73 -13.23 19.15 -0.16
CA LEU A 73 -13.91 17.86 -0.11
C LEU A 73 -12.92 16.70 0.10
N VAL A 74 -11.76 16.81 -0.52
CA VAL A 74 -10.68 15.81 -0.47
C VAL A 74 -9.52 16.23 0.41
N THR A 75 -9.36 17.51 0.78
CA THR A 75 -8.26 17.93 1.67
C THR A 75 -8.66 18.08 3.13
N SER A 76 -9.94 18.23 3.45
CA SER A 76 -10.42 18.42 4.84
C SER A 76 -10.94 17.11 5.44
N LEU A 77 -10.14 16.05 5.39
CA LEU A 77 -10.50 14.74 5.91
C LEU A 77 -10.06 14.57 7.37
N PRO A 78 -10.70 13.68 8.14
CA PRO A 78 -10.23 13.38 9.49
C PRO A 78 -8.84 12.76 9.43
N ALA A 79 -8.03 13.03 10.46
CA ALA A 79 -6.71 12.43 10.58
C ALA A 79 -6.82 10.91 10.68
N ARG A 80 -5.95 10.20 9.96
CA ARG A 80 -5.84 8.74 10.02
C ARG A 80 -5.46 8.29 11.44
N PRO A 81 -6.20 7.36 12.06
CA PRO A 81 -5.81 6.83 13.35
C PRO A 81 -4.49 6.05 13.29
N SER A 82 -3.66 6.19 14.33
CA SER A 82 -2.45 5.37 14.46
C SER A 82 -2.81 3.90 14.67
N VAL A 83 -2.08 3.03 13.98
CA VAL A 83 -2.20 1.56 14.06
C VAL A 83 -1.07 0.90 14.86
N TYR A 84 -0.11 1.69 15.34
CA TYR A 84 0.97 1.22 16.21
C TYR A 84 0.62 1.58 17.67
N PRO A 85 0.42 0.59 18.55
CA PRO A 85 -0.03 0.84 19.92
C PRO A 85 1.11 1.12 20.91
N GLY A 86 2.37 0.94 20.49
CA GLY A 86 3.53 1.14 21.35
C GLY A 86 3.96 2.61 21.45
N PRO A 87 4.79 2.95 22.44
CA PRO A 87 5.40 4.27 22.52
C PRO A 87 6.38 4.48 21.36
N VAL A 88 6.52 5.73 20.93
CA VAL A 88 7.54 6.19 19.99
C VAL A 88 8.40 7.23 20.69
N PRO A 89 9.61 6.89 21.18
CA PRO A 89 10.45 7.83 21.87
C PRO A 89 10.95 8.96 20.95
N ASP A 90 10.76 10.22 21.38
CA ASP A 90 11.26 11.39 20.63
C ASP A 90 12.79 11.36 20.42
N GLN A 91 13.50 10.64 21.29
CA GLN A 91 14.95 10.44 21.21
C GLN A 91 15.38 9.72 19.92
N LEU A 92 14.54 8.86 19.34
CA LEU A 92 14.85 8.18 18.07
C LEU A 92 14.85 9.19 16.90
N ALA A 93 13.81 10.02 16.82
CA ALA A 93 13.72 11.09 15.83
C ALA A 93 14.86 12.11 16.00
N ALA A 94 15.17 12.50 17.23
CA ALA A 94 16.29 13.39 17.55
C ALA A 94 17.64 12.79 17.14
N HIS A 95 17.84 11.49 17.35
CA HIS A 95 19.04 10.77 16.92
C HIS A 95 19.20 10.81 15.39
N HIS A 96 18.13 10.55 14.63
CA HIS A 96 18.17 10.66 13.17
C HIS A 96 18.45 12.07 12.68
N ARG A 97 17.79 13.08 13.25
CA ARG A 97 18.06 14.50 12.94
C ARG A 97 19.52 14.87 13.20
N GLN A 98 20.07 14.45 14.34
CA GLN A 98 21.46 14.73 14.68
C GLN A 98 22.43 14.03 13.72
N ARG A 99 22.17 12.75 13.38
CA ARG A 99 22.99 12.01 12.41
C ARG A 99 22.95 12.65 11.02
N ALA A 100 21.77 13.05 10.57
CA ALA A 100 21.57 13.77 9.31
C ALA A 100 22.38 15.09 9.28
N ARG A 101 22.34 15.86 10.38
CA ARG A 101 23.13 17.08 10.53
C ARG A 101 24.64 16.82 10.45
N THR A 102 25.16 15.84 11.19
CA THR A 102 26.59 15.49 11.18
C THR A 102 27.04 15.09 9.78
N LEU A 103 26.27 14.26 9.06
CA LEU A 103 26.57 13.89 7.68
C LEU A 103 26.64 15.11 6.74
N LEU A 104 25.73 16.07 6.88
CA LEU A 104 25.73 17.27 6.04
C LEU A 104 26.89 18.22 6.36
N GLU A 105 27.30 18.31 7.63
CA GLU A 105 28.44 19.11 8.09
C GLU A 105 29.78 18.61 7.53
N GLU A 106 29.89 17.29 7.31
CA GLU A 106 31.06 16.67 6.66
C GLU A 106 31.16 16.98 5.14
N VAL A 107 30.08 17.48 4.51
CA VAL A 107 30.09 17.90 3.11
C VAL A 107 30.31 19.42 3.01
N PRO A 108 31.47 19.90 2.49
CA PRO A 108 31.75 21.33 2.36
C PRO A 108 30.70 22.06 1.53
N ALA A 109 30.41 23.31 1.88
CA ALA A 109 29.49 24.14 1.09
C ALA A 109 30.13 24.58 -0.25
N ASP A 110 31.42 24.89 -0.24
CA ASP A 110 32.17 25.27 -1.44
C ASP A 110 32.85 24.06 -2.08
N LEU A 111 32.06 23.26 -2.78
CA LEU A 111 32.54 22.09 -3.50
C LEU A 111 33.26 22.49 -4.79
N SER A 112 34.45 21.94 -5.04
CA SER A 112 35.18 22.14 -6.30
C SER A 112 35.86 20.84 -6.73
N PHE A 113 35.46 20.33 -7.90
CA PHE A 113 36.04 19.14 -8.53
C PHE A 113 36.45 19.44 -9.97
N PRO A 114 37.44 18.71 -10.54
CA PRO A 114 37.83 18.85 -11.94
C PRO A 114 36.67 18.70 -12.92
N ASN A 115 35.69 17.85 -12.58
CA ASN A 115 34.48 17.69 -13.35
C ASN A 115 33.41 18.70 -12.90
N GLY A 116 33.23 19.76 -13.70
CA GLY A 116 32.25 20.82 -13.42
C GLY A 116 30.79 20.33 -13.32
N MET A 117 30.43 19.24 -14.01
CA MET A 117 29.08 18.68 -13.93
C MET A 117 28.82 17.99 -12.58
N ILE A 118 29.82 17.27 -12.06
CA ILE A 118 29.75 16.68 -10.71
C ILE A 118 29.61 17.80 -9.67
N THR A 119 30.46 18.83 -9.76
CA THR A 119 30.40 20.00 -8.88
C THR A 119 29.01 20.66 -8.87
N LYS A 120 28.45 20.96 -10.06
CA LYS A 120 27.13 21.59 -10.17
C LYS A 120 26.02 20.74 -9.55
N ARG A 121 25.99 19.45 -9.86
CA ARG A 121 24.94 18.55 -9.36
C ARG A 121 25.07 18.32 -7.86
N LEU A 122 26.27 18.12 -7.33
CA LEU A 122 26.48 17.89 -5.91
C LEU A 122 26.17 19.15 -5.06
N ARG A 123 26.51 20.35 -5.55
CA ARG A 123 26.09 21.62 -4.91
C ARG A 123 24.57 21.76 -4.83
N ARG A 124 23.85 21.41 -5.91
CA ARG A 124 22.38 21.42 -5.91
C ARG A 124 21.85 20.40 -4.89
N ASN A 125 22.27 19.15 -4.97
CA ASN A 125 21.82 18.11 -4.04
C ASN A 125 22.11 18.48 -2.57
N ARG A 126 23.28 19.06 -2.28
CA ARG A 126 23.61 19.55 -0.94
C ARG A 126 22.70 20.70 -0.49
N LYS A 127 22.35 21.62 -1.40
CA LYS A 127 21.42 22.71 -1.11
C LYS A 127 20.03 22.17 -0.75
N ASP A 128 19.54 21.23 -1.56
CA ASP A 128 18.22 20.60 -1.37
C ASP A 128 18.18 19.79 -0.07
N ALA A 129 19.22 18.98 0.19
CA ALA A 129 19.43 18.28 1.45
C ALA A 129 19.45 19.22 2.67
N ALA A 130 20.13 20.36 2.56
CA ALA A 130 20.15 21.36 3.62
C ALA A 130 18.79 22.03 3.82
N GLN A 131 17.99 22.16 2.78
CA GLN A 131 16.63 22.68 2.85
C GLN A 131 15.71 21.69 3.57
N LEU A 132 15.72 20.42 3.18
CA LEU A 132 14.97 19.35 3.86
C LEU A 132 15.28 19.29 5.36
N LEU A 133 16.57 19.36 5.74
CA LEU A 133 16.98 19.37 7.14
C LEU A 133 16.46 20.58 7.94
N ARG A 134 16.28 21.73 7.28
CA ARG A 134 15.78 22.97 7.91
C ARG A 134 14.28 23.01 8.04
N GLU A 135 13.57 22.54 7.03
CA GLU A 135 12.09 22.53 7.00
C GLU A 135 11.56 21.60 8.10
N GLY A 136 12.08 20.38 8.19
CA GLY A 136 11.59 19.40 9.16
C GLY A 136 10.11 19.04 8.95
N PRO A 137 9.53 18.22 9.85
CA PRO A 137 8.10 17.93 9.82
C PRO A 137 7.30 19.07 10.47
N ASP A 138 6.07 19.29 10.02
CA ASP A 138 5.14 20.20 10.67
C ASP A 138 4.73 19.66 12.04
N GLU A 139 5.35 20.19 13.11
CA GLU A 139 5.27 19.62 14.47
C GLU A 139 3.85 19.58 15.05
N GLY A 140 2.94 20.45 14.57
CA GLY A 140 1.55 20.53 15.01
C GLY A 140 0.60 19.53 14.34
N GLU A 141 1.00 18.97 13.20
CA GLU A 141 0.15 18.13 12.35
C GLU A 141 0.67 16.69 12.21
N THR A 142 1.90 16.43 12.65
CA THR A 142 2.56 15.13 12.52
C THR A 142 2.57 14.31 13.81
N THR A 143 2.18 13.05 13.70
CA THR A 143 2.27 12.08 14.80
C THR A 143 3.74 11.76 15.12
N PRO A 144 4.05 11.28 16.35
CA PRO A 144 5.42 10.89 16.70
C PRO A 144 6.05 9.86 15.75
N LEU A 145 5.26 8.92 15.23
CA LEU A 145 5.73 7.90 14.28
C LEU A 145 6.05 8.53 12.92
N GLU A 146 5.22 9.44 12.41
CA GLU A 146 5.49 10.17 11.17
C GLU A 146 6.72 11.07 11.28
N ARG A 147 6.91 11.72 12.44
CA ARG A 147 8.14 12.47 12.71
C ARG A 147 9.37 11.57 12.69
N LEU A 148 9.29 10.37 13.26
CA LEU A 148 10.37 9.39 13.21
C LEU A 148 10.70 9.00 11.76
N ASP A 149 9.67 8.63 10.99
CA ASP A 149 9.80 8.23 9.59
C ASP A 149 10.37 9.38 8.73
N HIS A 150 9.93 10.63 8.96
CA HIS A 150 10.46 11.82 8.31
C HIS A 150 11.95 12.01 8.58
N TRP A 151 12.39 11.99 9.84
CA TRP A 151 13.81 12.21 10.14
C TRP A 151 14.70 11.06 9.68
N SER A 152 14.20 9.82 9.69
CA SER A 152 14.85 8.66 9.06
C SER A 152 15.02 8.90 7.56
N TYR A 153 13.98 9.43 6.89
CA TYR A 153 14.02 9.82 5.48
C TYR A 153 15.08 10.89 5.17
N VAL A 154 15.07 12.01 5.91
CA VAL A 154 16.05 13.09 5.75
C VAL A 154 17.47 12.57 5.94
N ARG A 155 17.71 11.72 6.94
CA ARG A 155 19.01 11.08 7.18
C ARG A 155 19.51 10.30 5.95
N MET A 156 18.65 9.52 5.31
CA MET A 156 18.99 8.73 4.12
C MET A 156 19.35 9.61 2.91
N ASP A 157 18.57 10.67 2.65
CA ASP A 157 18.82 11.59 1.53
C ASP A 157 20.12 12.39 1.71
N ILE A 158 20.42 12.80 2.95
CA ILE A 158 21.71 13.45 3.25
C ILE A 158 22.88 12.47 3.09
N ALA A 159 22.72 11.20 3.52
CA ALA A 159 23.74 10.18 3.35
C ALA A 159 24.08 9.93 1.87
N GLU A 160 23.12 10.09 0.96
CA GLU A 160 23.37 10.02 -0.49
C GLU A 160 24.36 11.11 -0.95
N VAL A 161 24.15 12.35 -0.47
CA VAL A 161 25.02 13.49 -0.79
C VAL A 161 26.41 13.28 -0.19
N TRP A 162 26.47 12.85 1.06
CA TRP A 162 27.71 12.50 1.75
C TRP A 162 28.49 11.42 1.01
N GLY A 163 27.82 10.33 0.60
CA GLY A 163 28.45 9.24 -0.13
C GLY A 163 28.97 9.66 -1.51
N ALA A 164 28.23 10.51 -2.21
CA ALA A 164 28.67 11.05 -3.50
C ALA A 164 29.87 12.00 -3.35
N TYR A 165 29.91 12.80 -2.28
CA TYR A 165 31.06 13.65 -1.95
C TYR A 165 32.32 12.80 -1.70
N HIS A 166 32.24 11.83 -0.80
CA HIS A 166 33.41 11.00 -0.46
C HIS A 166 33.85 10.07 -1.60
N ALA A 167 32.94 9.65 -2.47
CA ALA A 167 33.31 8.96 -3.70
C ALA A 167 34.07 9.88 -4.67
N ALA A 168 33.77 11.17 -4.70
CA ALA A 168 34.46 12.15 -5.55
C ALA A 168 35.86 12.50 -5.02
N THR A 169 36.07 12.48 -3.70
CA THR A 169 37.37 12.71 -3.05
C THR A 169 38.24 11.46 -2.94
N GLY A 170 37.63 10.27 -3.09
CA GLY A 170 38.34 8.98 -3.01
C GLY A 170 38.35 8.36 -1.61
N ASP A 171 37.51 8.84 -0.69
CA ASP A 171 37.48 8.39 0.71
C ASP A 171 36.55 7.20 0.96
N VAL A 172 35.69 6.85 -0.01
CA VAL A 172 34.78 5.70 0.06
C VAL A 172 34.97 4.79 -1.14
N ASP A 173 35.18 3.50 -0.87
CA ASP A 173 35.37 2.46 -1.86
C ASP A 173 34.45 1.24 -1.63
N ALA A 174 34.56 0.24 -2.50
CA ALA A 174 33.75 -0.98 -2.42
C ALA A 174 34.01 -1.79 -1.13
N THR A 175 35.24 -1.76 -0.61
CA THR A 175 35.63 -2.50 0.59
C THR A 175 34.94 -1.93 1.82
N THR A 176 34.95 -0.59 1.97
CA THR A 176 34.27 0.12 3.06
C THR A 176 32.76 -0.17 3.05
N LEU A 177 32.12 -0.14 1.87
CA LEU A 177 30.69 -0.47 1.75
C LEU A 177 30.40 -1.94 2.10
N ALA A 178 31.29 -2.87 1.71
CA ALA A 178 31.12 -4.29 2.03
C ALA A 178 31.24 -4.55 3.53
N SER A 179 32.24 -3.97 4.19
CA SER A 179 32.44 -4.08 5.64
C SER A 179 31.25 -3.51 6.41
N ARG A 180 30.76 -2.32 6.04
CA ARG A 180 29.60 -1.71 6.68
C ARG A 180 28.33 -2.54 6.50
N ARG A 181 28.15 -3.15 5.32
CA ARG A 181 27.02 -4.05 5.05
C ARG A 181 27.06 -5.29 5.94
N GLU A 182 28.23 -5.87 6.15
CA GLU A 182 28.40 -7.05 6.99
C GLU A 182 28.13 -6.73 8.47
N GLU A 183 28.59 -5.58 8.96
CA GLU A 183 28.30 -5.10 10.31
C GLU A 183 26.79 -4.99 10.55
N ILE A 184 26.05 -4.29 9.66
CA ILE A 184 24.60 -4.15 9.81
C ILE A 184 23.88 -5.50 9.68
N ARG A 185 24.36 -6.39 8.81
CA ARG A 185 23.82 -7.75 8.67
C ARG A 185 23.99 -8.56 9.95
N HIS A 186 25.15 -8.47 10.58
CA HIS A 186 25.43 -9.13 11.85
C HIS A 186 24.47 -8.63 12.94
N ASP A 187 24.37 -7.31 13.12
CA ASP A 187 23.47 -6.70 14.11
C ASP A 187 22.00 -7.09 13.89
N LEU A 188 21.56 -7.13 12.62
CA LEU A 188 20.21 -7.56 12.26
C LEU A 188 19.97 -9.03 12.63
N VAL A 189 20.92 -9.91 12.35
CA VAL A 189 20.82 -11.34 12.70
C VAL A 189 20.75 -11.53 14.21
N ASP A 190 21.52 -10.77 14.98
CA ASP A 190 21.48 -10.81 16.44
C ASP A 190 20.13 -10.37 16.99
N PHE A 191 19.55 -9.29 16.44
CA PHE A 191 18.18 -8.88 16.76
C PHE A 191 17.17 -9.98 16.44
N GLU A 192 17.20 -10.54 15.23
CA GLU A 192 16.25 -11.56 14.76
C GLU A 192 16.28 -12.85 15.60
N ARG A 193 17.47 -13.22 16.12
CA ARG A 193 17.62 -14.35 17.03
C ARG A 193 16.93 -14.10 18.37
N ALA A 194 17.03 -12.88 18.91
CA ALA A 194 16.43 -12.51 20.18
C ALA A 194 14.92 -12.25 20.08
N TRP A 195 14.42 -11.86 18.90
CA TRP A 195 13.05 -11.37 18.73
C TRP A 195 11.97 -12.45 18.84
N ASP A 196 11.16 -12.38 19.90
CA ASP A 196 10.22 -13.42 20.33
C ASP A 196 8.74 -13.11 20.06
N TYR A 197 8.45 -12.14 19.19
CA TYR A 197 7.09 -11.65 18.94
C TYR A 197 6.35 -11.26 20.23
N PRO A 198 6.83 -10.23 20.95
CA PRO A 198 6.26 -9.85 22.24
C PRO A 198 4.88 -9.20 22.06
N GLY A 199 3.98 -9.46 23.01
CA GLY A 199 2.69 -8.75 23.11
C GLY A 199 1.98 -8.96 24.45
N THR A 200 1.06 -8.06 24.78
CA THR A 200 0.14 -8.20 25.93
C THR A 200 -0.96 -9.23 25.69
N ASP A 201 -1.36 -9.35 24.42
CA ASP A 201 -2.39 -10.22 23.86
C ASP A 201 -2.04 -10.42 22.37
N VAL A 202 -2.74 -11.33 21.68
CA VAL A 202 -2.44 -11.62 20.26
C VAL A 202 -2.65 -10.40 19.36
N VAL A 203 -3.65 -9.54 19.64
CA VAL A 203 -3.95 -8.38 18.79
C VAL A 203 -2.86 -7.32 18.90
N SER A 204 -2.41 -7.04 20.12
CA SER A 204 -1.27 -6.18 20.43
C SER A 204 0.02 -6.74 19.81
N ALA A 205 0.25 -8.06 19.91
CA ALA A 205 1.39 -8.72 19.27
C ALA A 205 1.36 -8.54 17.75
N LEU A 206 0.21 -8.73 17.09
CA LEU A 206 0.06 -8.52 15.65
C LEU A 206 0.38 -7.08 15.25
N ALA A 207 -0.21 -6.10 15.93
CA ALA A 207 -0.07 -4.69 15.57
C ALA A 207 1.38 -4.18 15.72
N VAL A 208 2.02 -4.52 16.84
CA VAL A 208 3.41 -4.13 17.14
C VAL A 208 4.38 -4.86 16.20
N ASN A 209 4.27 -6.18 16.12
CA ASN A 209 5.23 -6.97 15.35
C ASN A 209 5.07 -6.79 13.85
N ARG A 210 3.88 -6.40 13.33
CA ARG A 210 3.74 -5.96 11.94
C ARG A 210 4.71 -4.80 11.64
N ARG A 211 4.75 -3.77 12.48
CA ARG A 211 5.68 -2.64 12.28
C ARG A 211 7.14 -3.10 12.34
N PHE A 212 7.47 -4.01 13.25
CA PHE A 212 8.83 -4.56 13.35
C PHE A 212 9.21 -5.39 12.13
N GLU A 213 8.29 -6.19 11.58
CA GLU A 213 8.49 -6.94 10.34
C GLU A 213 8.65 -6.03 9.13
N ASP A 214 7.96 -4.89 9.09
CA ASP A 214 8.09 -3.87 8.03
C ASP A 214 9.50 -3.28 8.02
N LEU A 215 9.99 -2.82 9.18
CA LEU A 215 11.34 -2.29 9.37
C LEU A 215 12.40 -3.36 9.04
N ARG A 216 12.25 -4.58 9.57
CA ARG A 216 13.13 -5.73 9.26
C ARG A 216 13.19 -6.00 7.76
N THR A 217 12.04 -6.05 7.09
CA THR A 217 11.96 -6.32 5.66
C THR A 217 12.63 -5.21 4.85
N SER A 218 12.40 -3.95 5.22
CA SER A 218 13.02 -2.79 4.60
C SER A 218 14.55 -2.82 4.76
N CYS A 219 15.03 -3.10 5.97
CA CYS A 219 16.44 -3.30 6.28
C CYS A 219 17.07 -4.40 5.42
N ARG A 220 16.49 -5.61 5.38
CA ARG A 220 16.97 -6.74 4.55
C ARG A 220 17.06 -6.38 3.07
N ARG A 221 16.04 -5.68 2.55
CA ARG A 221 16.02 -5.23 1.16
C ARG A 221 17.17 -4.26 0.89
N SER A 222 17.38 -3.27 1.75
CA SER A 222 18.50 -2.32 1.65
C SER A 222 19.88 -2.97 1.78
N LEU A 223 19.99 -4.05 2.55
CA LEU A 223 21.20 -4.87 2.63
C LEU A 223 21.43 -5.77 1.40
N THR A 224 20.44 -5.91 0.51
CA THR A 224 20.57 -6.66 -0.74
C THR A 224 20.97 -5.70 -1.86
N PRO A 225 22.21 -5.78 -2.38
CA PRO A 225 22.66 -4.81 -3.36
C PRO A 225 21.93 -5.01 -4.69
N HIS A 226 21.11 -4.04 -5.08
CA HIS A 226 20.50 -4.02 -6.42
C HIS A 226 21.52 -3.73 -7.53
N ARG A 227 22.68 -3.17 -7.17
CA ARG A 227 23.77 -2.83 -8.07
C ARG A 227 25.11 -3.15 -7.38
N ARG A 228 26.05 -3.70 -8.14
CA ARG A 228 27.45 -3.88 -7.68
C ARG A 228 28.08 -2.51 -7.37
N ALA A 229 29.06 -2.44 -6.49
CA ALA A 229 29.90 -1.25 -6.40
C ALA A 229 30.67 -1.05 -7.73
N PRO A 230 30.79 0.19 -8.26
CA PRO A 230 31.62 0.49 -9.41
C PRO A 230 33.10 0.23 -9.10
N ASP A 231 33.83 -0.32 -10.08
CA ASP A 231 35.29 -0.55 -9.94
C ASP A 231 36.07 0.77 -9.85
N ALA A 232 35.52 1.86 -10.40
CA ALA A 232 36.05 3.22 -10.30
C ALA A 232 35.03 4.17 -9.61
N PRO A 233 35.03 4.28 -8.27
CA PRO A 233 34.11 5.11 -7.50
C PRO A 233 34.07 6.59 -7.95
N THR A 234 35.23 7.17 -8.24
CA THR A 234 35.39 8.57 -8.66
C THR A 234 34.76 8.87 -10.03
N ALA A 235 34.57 7.85 -10.88
CA ALA A 235 33.88 7.97 -12.16
C ALA A 235 32.35 7.76 -12.04
N ALA A 236 31.88 7.26 -10.90
CA ALA A 236 30.50 6.84 -10.67
C ALA A 236 29.94 7.38 -9.34
N VAL A 237 30.28 8.63 -9.00
CA VAL A 237 30.03 9.25 -7.69
C VAL A 237 28.57 9.16 -7.22
N PHE A 238 27.60 9.38 -8.12
CA PHE A 238 26.17 9.32 -7.75
C PHE A 238 25.70 7.88 -7.50
N ARG A 239 26.27 6.90 -8.22
CA ARG A 239 26.00 5.48 -7.94
C ARG A 239 26.54 5.10 -6.57
N MET A 240 27.72 5.61 -6.20
CA MET A 240 28.27 5.42 -4.86
C MET A 240 27.41 6.09 -3.79
N GLY A 241 26.94 7.31 -4.02
CA GLY A 241 25.97 7.99 -3.16
C GLY A 241 24.73 7.15 -2.90
N SER A 242 24.08 6.62 -3.95
CA SER A 242 22.89 5.78 -3.78
C SER A 242 23.19 4.48 -3.01
N LEU A 243 24.37 3.86 -3.19
CA LEU A 243 24.77 2.69 -2.41
C LEU A 243 24.99 3.02 -0.92
N VAL A 244 25.54 4.20 -0.62
CA VAL A 244 25.67 4.67 0.77
C VAL A 244 24.31 4.95 1.39
N ARG A 245 23.41 5.58 0.64
CA ARG A 245 22.01 5.78 1.04
C ARG A 245 21.32 4.47 1.39
N ASP A 246 21.50 3.42 0.60
CA ASP A 246 20.93 2.10 0.91
C ASP A 246 21.48 1.54 2.23
N LEU A 247 22.77 1.69 2.51
CA LEU A 247 23.35 1.24 3.78
C LEU A 247 22.90 2.09 4.98
N GLU A 248 22.78 3.42 4.81
CA GLU A 248 22.27 4.29 5.87
C GLU A 248 20.80 4.01 6.14
N ARG A 249 20.01 3.70 5.11
CA ARG A 249 18.64 3.19 5.25
C ARG A 249 18.60 1.92 6.06
N ALA A 250 19.41 0.93 5.69
CA ALA A 250 19.46 -0.33 6.44
C ALA A 250 19.79 -0.10 7.91
N ARG A 251 20.70 0.83 8.21
CA ARG A 251 21.05 1.17 9.58
C ARG A 251 19.92 1.90 10.31
N SER A 252 19.29 2.90 9.70
CA SER A 252 18.20 3.65 10.35
C SER A 252 17.01 2.75 10.66
N GLU A 253 16.63 1.87 9.72
CA GLU A 253 15.54 0.92 9.91
C GLU A 253 15.84 -0.08 11.06
N LEU A 254 17.10 -0.48 11.25
CA LEU A 254 17.53 -1.32 12.37
C LEU A 254 17.58 -0.55 13.70
N ASP A 255 18.03 0.70 13.69
CA ASP A 255 18.02 1.59 14.86
C ASP A 255 16.56 1.79 15.33
N ASP A 256 15.62 2.03 14.40
CA ASP A 256 14.19 2.18 14.66
C ASP A 256 13.56 0.88 15.17
N LEU A 257 13.88 -0.25 14.53
CA LEU A 257 13.41 -1.57 14.94
C LEU A 257 13.80 -1.88 16.39
N THR A 258 15.07 -1.67 16.72
CA THR A 258 15.61 -1.93 18.06
C THR A 258 15.03 -0.95 19.07
N GLY A 259 15.02 0.35 18.74
CA GLY A 259 14.54 1.41 19.62
C GLY A 259 13.05 1.28 19.95
N LEU A 260 12.20 0.99 18.96
CA LEU A 260 10.77 0.77 19.17
C LEU A 260 10.50 -0.53 19.93
N HIS A 261 11.24 -1.60 19.64
CA HIS A 261 11.16 -2.86 20.37
C HIS A 261 11.49 -2.68 21.86
N ASP A 262 12.60 -2.00 22.16
CA ASP A 262 13.01 -1.74 23.55
C ASP A 262 12.03 -0.80 24.26
N ALA A 263 11.55 0.24 23.58
CA ALA A 263 10.56 1.15 24.14
C ALA A 263 9.25 0.42 24.47
N TYR A 264 8.77 -0.45 23.57
CA TYR A 264 7.59 -1.26 23.81
C TYR A 264 7.79 -2.17 25.03
N ARG A 265 8.89 -2.92 25.07
CA ARG A 265 9.21 -3.83 26.20
C ARG A 265 9.31 -3.11 27.54
N ASN A 266 9.87 -1.91 27.57
CA ASN A 266 10.04 -1.13 28.80
C ASN A 266 8.76 -0.40 29.24
N SER A 267 7.81 -0.18 28.32
CA SER A 267 6.57 0.56 28.61
C SER A 267 5.46 -0.31 29.21
N VAL A 268 5.49 -1.61 28.92
CA VAL A 268 4.44 -2.53 29.37
C VAL A 268 4.75 -2.97 30.81
N SER A 269 3.86 -2.65 31.73
CA SER A 269 3.99 -3.01 33.15
C SER A 269 3.63 -4.46 33.44
N SER A 270 2.87 -5.10 32.55
CA SER A 270 2.53 -6.52 32.61
C SER A 270 3.63 -7.38 31.97
N THR A 271 3.62 -8.69 32.28
CA THR A 271 4.52 -9.65 31.62
C THR A 271 4.11 -9.80 30.16
N LEU A 272 5.05 -9.52 29.26
CA LEU A 272 4.87 -9.78 27.83
C LEU A 272 4.93 -11.29 27.57
N SER A 273 3.95 -11.77 26.80
CA SER A 273 3.96 -13.14 26.28
C SER A 273 4.70 -13.19 24.96
N SER A 274 5.36 -14.31 24.68
CA SER A 274 5.93 -14.59 23.37
C SER A 274 4.88 -15.27 22.49
N TYR A 275 4.63 -14.73 21.31
CA TYR A 275 3.71 -15.29 20.32
C TYR A 275 4.44 -15.93 19.13
N ARG A 276 5.74 -16.24 19.28
CA ARG A 276 6.59 -16.82 18.23
C ARG A 276 6.00 -18.11 17.63
N ALA A 277 5.31 -18.93 18.43
CA ALA A 277 4.66 -20.15 17.95
C ALA A 277 3.26 -19.91 17.38
N ASN A 278 2.54 -18.89 17.87
CA ASN A 278 1.13 -18.68 17.56
C ASN A 278 0.93 -17.86 16.27
N LEU A 279 1.75 -16.83 16.03
CA LEU A 279 1.56 -15.96 14.86
C LEU A 279 1.72 -16.68 13.51
N PRO A 280 2.69 -17.60 13.31
CA PRO A 280 2.76 -18.38 12.07
C PRO A 280 1.51 -19.22 11.83
N ILE A 281 0.93 -19.81 12.88
CA ILE A 281 -0.31 -20.60 12.80
C ILE A 281 -1.49 -19.70 12.44
N LEU A 282 -1.60 -18.52 13.06
CA LEU A 282 -2.66 -17.57 12.75
C LEU A 282 -2.56 -17.06 11.30
N ALA A 283 -1.35 -16.68 10.86
CA ALA A 283 -1.08 -16.33 9.47
C ALA A 283 -1.40 -17.48 8.53
N GLN A 284 -1.20 -18.73 8.97
CA GLN A 284 -1.59 -19.90 8.19
C GLN A 284 -3.09 -19.92 7.94
N ARG A 285 -3.87 -19.86 9.02
CA ARG A 285 -5.33 -20.00 9.00
C ARG A 285 -6.03 -18.85 8.30
N LEU A 286 -5.54 -17.63 8.45
CA LEU A 286 -6.14 -16.46 7.79
C LEU A 286 -5.97 -16.49 6.27
N ASP A 287 -4.85 -16.99 5.76
CA ASP A 287 -4.65 -17.20 4.33
C ASP A 287 -5.54 -18.32 3.78
N GLU A 288 -5.74 -19.42 4.53
CA GLU A 288 -6.70 -20.45 4.15
C GLU A 288 -8.12 -19.86 4.04
N LEU A 289 -8.49 -18.98 4.99
CA LEU A 289 -9.74 -18.23 4.94
C LEU A 289 -9.81 -17.27 3.74
N VAL A 290 -8.71 -16.61 3.37
CA VAL A 290 -8.61 -15.80 2.15
C VAL A 290 -8.80 -16.66 0.91
N ALA A 291 -8.14 -17.82 0.82
CA ALA A 291 -8.23 -18.73 -0.32
C ALA A 291 -9.67 -19.22 -0.53
N VAL A 292 -10.38 -19.58 0.55
CA VAL A 292 -11.80 -19.96 0.49
C VAL A 292 -12.67 -18.77 0.09
N SER A 293 -12.47 -17.60 0.68
CA SER A 293 -13.29 -16.40 0.40
C SER A 293 -13.08 -15.89 -1.03
N ARG A 294 -11.85 -15.99 -1.56
CA ARG A 294 -11.48 -15.60 -2.93
C ARG A 294 -12.32 -16.33 -3.98
N GLN A 295 -12.70 -17.59 -3.72
CA GLN A 295 -13.52 -18.37 -4.66
C GLN A 295 -14.88 -17.72 -4.94
N GLN A 296 -15.43 -16.97 -3.98
CA GLN A 296 -16.74 -16.30 -4.12
C GLN A 296 -16.71 -15.13 -5.11
N VAL A 297 -15.54 -14.51 -5.27
CA VAL A 297 -15.33 -13.35 -6.15
C VAL A 297 -14.39 -13.66 -7.31
N ALA A 298 -14.02 -14.92 -7.50
CA ALA A 298 -13.07 -15.35 -8.53
C ALA A 298 -13.42 -14.87 -9.95
N PRO A 299 -14.71 -14.88 -10.39
CA PRO A 299 -15.07 -14.35 -11.71
C PRO A 299 -14.71 -12.88 -11.90
N TYR A 300 -14.74 -12.07 -10.84
CA TYR A 300 -14.44 -10.63 -10.91
C TYR A 300 -12.96 -10.32 -10.69
N LEU A 301 -12.19 -11.26 -10.15
CA LEU A 301 -10.74 -11.12 -9.97
C LEU A 301 -9.95 -11.61 -11.19
N ALA A 302 -10.59 -12.30 -12.14
CA ALA A 302 -9.94 -12.82 -13.32
C ALA A 302 -9.33 -11.68 -14.17
N ASP A 303 -8.22 -11.96 -14.85
CA ASP A 303 -7.49 -10.96 -15.64
C ASP A 303 -8.33 -10.39 -16.80
N ASP A 304 -9.28 -11.18 -17.29
CA ASP A 304 -10.24 -10.87 -18.34
C ASP A 304 -11.55 -10.26 -17.85
N ALA A 305 -11.79 -10.15 -16.53
CA ALA A 305 -12.97 -9.46 -16.00
C ALA A 305 -13.00 -7.98 -16.43
N ARG A 306 -14.13 -7.51 -16.95
CA ARG A 306 -14.32 -6.14 -17.46
C ARG A 306 -15.57 -5.49 -16.87
N PRO A 307 -15.60 -4.15 -16.75
CA PRO A 307 -16.83 -3.41 -16.46
C PRO A 307 -17.98 -3.75 -17.44
N SER A 308 -17.66 -4.08 -18.70
CA SER A 308 -18.65 -4.53 -19.70
C SER A 308 -19.35 -5.85 -19.37
N ASP A 309 -18.89 -6.60 -18.36
CA ASP A 309 -19.51 -7.86 -17.94
C ASP A 309 -20.82 -7.63 -17.14
N PHE A 310 -21.09 -6.38 -16.73
CA PHE A 310 -22.38 -6.03 -16.14
C PHE A 310 -23.47 -5.94 -17.22
N GLU A 311 -24.68 -6.40 -16.89
CA GLU A 311 -25.84 -6.34 -17.81
C GLU A 311 -26.27 -4.89 -18.15
N ARG A 312 -25.79 -3.91 -17.39
CA ARG A 312 -26.03 -2.49 -17.60
C ARG A 312 -24.76 -1.82 -18.09
N ASP A 313 -24.92 -0.77 -18.89
CA ASP A 313 -23.80 0.09 -19.24
C ASP A 313 -23.29 0.85 -18.00
N VAL A 314 -21.99 0.73 -17.76
CA VAL A 314 -21.27 1.38 -16.66
C VAL A 314 -20.10 2.23 -17.18
N GLU A 315 -19.85 2.24 -18.48
CA GLU A 315 -18.71 2.92 -19.08
C GLU A 315 -18.77 4.43 -18.81
N GLY A 316 -17.65 5.00 -18.35
CA GLY A 316 -17.53 6.41 -17.97
C GLY A 316 -18.30 6.81 -16.70
N LEU A 317 -18.90 5.86 -15.97
CA LEU A 317 -19.61 6.13 -14.72
C LEU A 317 -18.71 5.88 -13.50
N PRO A 318 -19.02 6.50 -12.33
CA PRO A 318 -18.38 6.12 -11.07
C PRO A 318 -18.46 4.62 -10.74
N ALA A 319 -19.48 3.92 -11.25
CA ALA A 319 -19.60 2.47 -11.14
C ALA A 319 -18.45 1.69 -11.81
N GLU A 320 -17.97 2.12 -12.97
CA GLU A 320 -16.84 1.48 -13.65
C GLU A 320 -15.56 1.63 -12.82
N GLU A 321 -15.21 2.86 -12.47
CA GLU A 321 -14.01 3.17 -11.69
C GLU A 321 -14.04 2.47 -10.32
N LEU A 322 -15.19 2.49 -9.65
CA LEU A 322 -15.40 1.78 -8.39
C LEU A 322 -15.16 0.27 -8.53
N PHE A 323 -15.60 -0.36 -9.62
CA PHE A 323 -15.34 -1.78 -9.86
C PHE A 323 -13.86 -2.06 -10.09
N VAL A 324 -13.20 -1.27 -10.95
CA VAL A 324 -11.78 -1.39 -11.26
C VAL A 324 -10.94 -1.27 -9.99
N GLU A 325 -11.18 -0.24 -9.18
CA GLU A 325 -10.43 0.00 -7.95
C GLU A 325 -10.76 -1.01 -6.85
N ALA A 326 -12.01 -1.48 -6.73
CA ALA A 326 -12.35 -2.56 -5.81
C ALA A 326 -11.63 -3.87 -6.17
N ARG A 327 -11.58 -4.22 -7.46
CA ARG A 327 -10.86 -5.39 -7.97
C ARG A 327 -9.36 -5.25 -7.73
N ARG A 328 -8.77 -4.11 -8.08
CA ARG A 328 -7.34 -3.78 -7.88
C ARG A 328 -6.97 -3.90 -6.41
N THR A 329 -7.76 -3.28 -5.53
CA THR A 329 -7.57 -3.33 -4.08
C THR A 329 -7.64 -4.75 -3.54
N ALA A 330 -8.66 -5.53 -3.89
CA ALA A 330 -8.78 -6.92 -3.44
C ALA A 330 -7.60 -7.78 -3.94
N GLY A 331 -7.25 -7.70 -5.22
CA GLY A 331 -6.14 -8.43 -5.82
C GLY A 331 -4.80 -8.10 -5.18
N TRP A 332 -4.44 -6.83 -5.09
CA TRP A 332 -3.17 -6.41 -4.49
C TRP A 332 -3.02 -6.83 -3.04
N ARG A 333 -4.10 -6.82 -2.24
CA ARG A 333 -4.06 -7.26 -0.83
C ARG A 333 -3.85 -8.76 -0.70
N ILE A 334 -4.46 -9.56 -1.58
CA ILE A 334 -4.21 -11.01 -1.63
C ILE A 334 -2.72 -11.24 -1.92
N ASP A 335 -2.19 -10.60 -2.96
CA ASP A 335 -0.78 -10.79 -3.33
C ASP A 335 0.18 -10.28 -2.23
N ASP A 336 -0.16 -9.19 -1.54
CA ASP A 336 0.63 -8.66 -0.43
C ASP A 336 0.66 -9.60 0.77
N ALA A 337 -0.47 -10.22 1.10
CA ALA A 337 -0.55 -11.23 2.15
C ALA A 337 0.33 -12.44 1.81
N GLU A 338 0.25 -12.93 0.56
CA GLU A 338 1.07 -14.03 0.06
C GLU A 338 2.56 -13.68 0.09
N ARG A 339 2.94 -12.49 -0.38
CA ARG A 339 4.32 -11.99 -0.33
C ARG A 339 4.85 -11.90 1.09
N ALA A 340 4.03 -11.45 2.05
CA ALA A 340 4.43 -11.36 3.45
C ALA A 340 4.67 -12.75 4.04
N ARG A 341 3.76 -13.71 3.79
CA ARG A 341 3.94 -15.11 4.18
C ARG A 341 5.22 -15.70 3.60
N ASN A 342 5.44 -15.56 2.29
CA ASN A 342 6.61 -16.14 1.61
C ASN A 342 7.94 -15.57 2.14
N ARG A 343 7.92 -14.43 2.83
CA ARG A 343 9.08 -13.82 3.49
C ARG A 343 9.22 -14.20 4.97
N GLY A 344 8.30 -14.99 5.52
CA GLY A 344 8.24 -15.31 6.95
C GLY A 344 7.97 -14.08 7.81
N ASN A 345 7.10 -13.18 7.34
CA ASN A 345 6.59 -12.04 8.09
C ASN A 345 5.18 -12.40 8.60
N ASP A 346 5.10 -13.20 9.65
CA ASP A 346 3.84 -13.82 10.11
C ASP A 346 2.84 -12.79 10.64
N ALA A 347 3.29 -11.78 11.40
CA ALA A 347 2.39 -10.74 11.93
C ALA A 347 1.78 -9.89 10.80
N ARG A 348 2.63 -9.49 9.84
CA ARG A 348 2.25 -8.76 8.64
C ARG A 348 1.37 -9.61 7.74
N ALA A 349 1.68 -10.89 7.54
CA ALA A 349 0.88 -11.81 6.74
C ALA A 349 -0.53 -12.00 7.33
N ALA A 350 -0.66 -12.16 8.65
CA ALA A 350 -1.94 -12.24 9.32
C ALA A 350 -2.78 -10.96 9.12
N ILE A 351 -2.20 -9.78 9.36
CA ILE A 351 -2.90 -8.50 9.16
C ILE A 351 -3.28 -8.28 7.69
N LEU A 352 -2.37 -8.54 6.75
CA LEU A 352 -2.65 -8.38 5.33
C LEU A 352 -3.69 -9.38 4.82
N SER A 353 -3.70 -10.61 5.34
CA SER A 353 -4.75 -11.59 5.04
C SER A 353 -6.11 -11.10 5.52
N ALA A 354 -6.17 -10.53 6.72
CA ALA A 354 -7.41 -9.95 7.24
C ALA A 354 -7.86 -8.72 6.41
N GLN A 355 -6.94 -7.88 5.95
CA GLN A 355 -7.24 -6.78 5.03
C GLN A 355 -7.65 -7.28 3.63
N ALA A 356 -7.11 -8.40 3.16
CA ALA A 356 -7.54 -9.04 1.92
C ALA A 356 -8.99 -9.56 2.03
N LEU A 357 -9.38 -10.10 3.19
CA LEU A 357 -10.79 -10.44 3.46
C LEU A 357 -11.70 -9.22 3.41
N VAL A 358 -11.27 -8.07 3.94
CA VAL A 358 -12.01 -6.80 3.81
C VAL A 358 -12.18 -6.42 2.35
N GLY A 359 -11.11 -6.50 1.54
CA GLY A 359 -11.15 -6.25 0.10
C GLY A 359 -12.09 -7.20 -0.66
N ILE A 360 -12.07 -8.50 -0.34
CA ILE A 360 -12.95 -9.51 -0.96
C ILE A 360 -14.42 -9.24 -0.65
N VAL A 361 -14.74 -8.97 0.62
CA VAL A 361 -16.12 -8.65 1.03
C VAL A 361 -16.58 -7.34 0.38
N ALA A 362 -15.71 -6.31 0.37
CA ALA A 362 -16.02 -5.05 -0.29
C ALA A 362 -16.29 -5.22 -1.78
N LEU A 363 -15.44 -5.95 -2.51
CA LEU A 363 -15.62 -6.25 -3.94
C LEU A 363 -16.97 -6.92 -4.21
N SER A 364 -17.35 -7.93 -3.41
CA SER A 364 -18.66 -8.57 -3.53
C SER A 364 -19.80 -7.55 -3.36
N THR A 365 -19.72 -6.68 -2.35
CA THR A 365 -20.76 -5.67 -2.11
C THR A 365 -20.82 -4.57 -3.17
N VAL A 366 -19.67 -4.23 -3.78
CA VAL A 366 -19.58 -3.29 -4.90
C VAL A 366 -20.28 -3.88 -6.13
N VAL A 367 -19.99 -5.14 -6.46
CA VAL A 367 -20.65 -5.85 -7.57
C VAL A 367 -22.17 -5.85 -7.39
N ASP A 368 -22.65 -6.14 -6.17
CA ASP A 368 -24.08 -6.12 -5.87
C ASP A 368 -24.68 -4.71 -5.97
N ALA A 369 -23.97 -3.68 -5.52
CA ALA A 369 -24.40 -2.28 -5.62
C ALA A 369 -24.49 -1.83 -7.10
N ILE A 370 -23.51 -2.18 -7.92
CA ILE A 370 -23.49 -1.86 -9.35
C ILE A 370 -24.65 -2.56 -10.07
N ARG A 371 -24.90 -3.84 -9.77
CA ARG A 371 -26.06 -4.59 -10.29
C ARG A 371 -27.39 -3.98 -9.87
N ALA A 372 -27.46 -3.42 -8.67
CA ALA A 372 -28.62 -2.69 -8.17
C ALA A 372 -28.75 -1.26 -8.75
N GLY A 373 -27.89 -0.87 -9.71
CA GLY A 373 -27.94 0.43 -10.39
C GLY A 373 -27.39 1.59 -9.56
N LYS A 374 -26.54 1.33 -8.55
CA LYS A 374 -25.85 2.39 -7.79
C LYS A 374 -24.66 2.95 -8.55
N TYR A 375 -24.18 4.12 -8.12
CA TYR A 375 -23.02 4.82 -8.68
C TYR A 375 -23.19 5.22 -10.16
N GLY A 376 -24.35 5.82 -10.47
CA GLY A 376 -24.53 6.54 -11.73
C GLY A 376 -23.78 7.87 -11.74
N MET A 377 -23.84 8.59 -12.86
CA MET A 377 -23.23 9.91 -12.98
C MET A 377 -23.86 10.89 -11.95
N PRO A 378 -23.07 11.63 -11.15
CA PRO A 378 -23.64 12.50 -10.13
C PRO A 378 -24.28 13.75 -10.75
N ASP A 379 -25.54 13.99 -10.39
CA ASP A 379 -26.30 15.16 -10.85
C ASP A 379 -25.90 16.46 -10.14
N SER A 380 -25.14 16.39 -9.04
CA SER A 380 -24.67 17.54 -8.27
C SER A 380 -23.50 17.19 -7.35
N VAL A 381 -22.73 18.20 -6.94
CA VAL A 381 -21.66 18.08 -5.91
C VAL A 381 -22.19 17.46 -4.61
N ALA A 382 -23.43 17.76 -4.23
CA ALA A 382 -24.07 17.23 -3.02
C ALA A 382 -24.21 15.69 -3.03
N VAL A 383 -24.18 15.04 -4.19
CA VAL A 383 -24.13 13.57 -4.27
C VAL A 383 -22.80 13.05 -3.73
N ILE A 384 -21.70 13.67 -4.17
CA ILE A 384 -20.33 13.29 -3.81
C ILE A 384 -20.06 13.59 -2.33
N GLU A 385 -20.54 14.74 -1.85
CA GLU A 385 -20.51 15.09 -0.42
C GLU A 385 -21.18 14.03 0.44
N ARG A 386 -22.35 13.52 0.03
CA ARG A 386 -23.02 12.43 0.76
C ARG A 386 -22.22 11.13 0.76
N HIS A 387 -21.55 10.78 -0.33
CA HIS A 387 -20.69 9.59 -0.38
C HIS A 387 -19.48 9.75 0.54
N ARG A 388 -18.82 10.92 0.51
CA ARG A 388 -17.74 11.27 1.44
C ARG A 388 -18.21 11.14 2.89
N ASP A 389 -19.30 11.80 3.25
CA ASP A 389 -19.78 11.84 4.63
C ASP A 389 -20.19 10.44 5.11
N ALA A 390 -20.80 9.64 4.24
CA ALA A 390 -21.10 8.24 4.55
C ALA A 390 -19.82 7.41 4.76
N ALA A 391 -18.77 7.62 3.96
CA ALA A 391 -17.49 6.93 4.12
C ALA A 391 -16.81 7.30 5.45
N VAL A 392 -16.75 8.61 5.76
CA VAL A 392 -16.17 9.11 7.01
C VAL A 392 -16.97 8.61 8.22
N GLU A 393 -18.30 8.64 8.17
CA GLU A 393 -19.15 8.11 9.23
C GLU A 393 -18.94 6.60 9.42
N ALA A 394 -18.79 5.84 8.33
CA ALA A 394 -18.51 4.41 8.41
C ALA A 394 -17.15 4.13 9.06
N LEU A 395 -16.11 4.91 8.73
CA LEU A 395 -14.79 4.81 9.35
C LEU A 395 -14.82 5.14 10.85
N ASP A 396 -15.56 6.20 11.22
CA ASP A 396 -15.74 6.60 12.62
C ASP A 396 -16.42 5.49 13.44
N ARG A 397 -17.49 4.88 12.91
CA ARG A 397 -18.19 3.77 13.58
C ARG A 397 -17.28 2.56 13.81
N VAL A 398 -16.35 2.25 12.89
CA VAL A 398 -15.42 1.12 13.03
C VAL A 398 -14.47 1.31 14.21
N SER A 399 -14.10 2.56 14.53
CA SER A 399 -13.21 2.86 15.67
C SER A 399 -13.78 2.44 17.03
N SER A 400 -15.11 2.29 17.12
CA SER A 400 -15.83 1.90 18.34
C SER A 400 -16.04 0.38 18.50
N LEU A 401 -15.54 -0.44 17.57
CA LEU A 401 -15.67 -1.90 17.63
C LEU A 401 -14.66 -2.54 18.60
N ASP A 402 -14.96 -3.75 19.07
CA ASP A 402 -14.07 -4.53 19.95
C ASP A 402 -13.50 -5.76 19.22
N PRO A 403 -12.17 -5.98 19.19
CA PRO A 403 -11.11 -5.10 19.73
C PRO A 403 -10.79 -3.92 18.79
N SER A 404 -10.73 -2.71 19.35
CA SER A 404 -10.63 -1.46 18.58
C SER A 404 -9.37 -1.36 17.74
N LEU A 405 -8.23 -1.78 18.28
CA LEU A 405 -6.96 -1.78 17.56
C LEU A 405 -7.01 -2.64 16.29
N LEU A 406 -7.59 -3.83 16.36
CA LEU A 406 -7.74 -4.69 15.19
C LEU A 406 -8.71 -4.05 14.19
N ALA A 407 -9.84 -3.52 14.66
CA ALA A 407 -10.81 -2.83 13.82
C ALA A 407 -10.16 -1.66 13.05
N THR A 408 -9.37 -0.82 13.73
CA THR A 408 -8.60 0.29 13.15
C THR A 408 -7.56 -0.20 12.14
N VAL A 409 -6.84 -1.29 12.42
CA VAL A 409 -5.90 -1.86 11.45
C VAL A 409 -6.61 -2.29 10.16
N LEU A 410 -7.81 -2.87 10.28
CA LEU A 410 -8.60 -3.34 9.15
C LEU A 410 -9.20 -2.21 8.28
N THR A 411 -9.27 -0.96 8.78
CA THR A 411 -9.69 0.19 7.96
C THR A 411 -8.58 0.77 7.10
N SER A 412 -7.32 0.32 7.27
CA SER A 412 -6.19 0.85 6.49
C SER A 412 -6.43 0.90 4.98
N PRO A 413 -7.03 -0.12 4.32
CA PRO A 413 -7.32 -0.05 2.89
C PRO A 413 -8.25 1.12 2.50
N ALA A 414 -9.23 1.45 3.35
CA ALA A 414 -10.15 2.54 3.09
C ALA A 414 -9.44 3.91 3.23
N TRP A 415 -8.57 4.05 4.23
CA TRP A 415 -7.71 5.23 4.36
C TRP A 415 -6.74 5.38 3.19
N ASP A 416 -6.12 4.28 2.74
CA ASP A 416 -5.17 4.33 1.63
C ASP A 416 -5.85 4.85 0.33
N VAL A 417 -7.09 4.44 0.05
CA VAL A 417 -7.88 4.96 -1.09
C VAL A 417 -8.17 6.46 -0.96
N ILE A 418 -8.53 6.90 0.24
CA ILE A 418 -8.81 8.31 0.54
C ILE A 418 -7.54 9.16 0.40
N ASP A 419 -6.42 8.70 0.96
CA ASP A 419 -5.12 9.38 0.94
C ASP A 419 -4.60 9.50 -0.51
N GLU A 420 -4.72 8.45 -1.33
CA GLU A 420 -4.32 8.43 -2.74
C GLU A 420 -5.09 9.47 -3.58
N GLN A 421 -6.41 9.58 -3.37
CA GLN A 421 -7.21 10.60 -4.06
C GLN A 421 -6.91 12.01 -3.59
N SER A 422 -6.72 12.21 -2.28
CA SER A 422 -6.36 13.50 -1.71
C SER A 422 -5.05 14.02 -2.31
N TYR A 423 -4.07 13.13 -2.43
CA TYR A 423 -2.78 13.42 -3.06
C TYR A 423 -2.91 13.74 -4.56
N THR A 424 -3.64 12.91 -5.30
CA THR A 424 -3.87 13.12 -6.74
C THR A 424 -4.56 14.46 -7.00
N PHE A 425 -5.59 14.78 -6.23
CA PHE A 425 -6.34 16.02 -6.39
C PHE A 425 -5.51 17.26 -5.99
N GLN A 426 -4.69 17.15 -4.94
CA GLN A 426 -3.77 18.23 -4.57
C GLN A 426 -2.77 18.51 -5.71
N GLN A 427 -2.23 17.48 -6.36
CA GLN A 427 -1.36 17.69 -7.53
C GLN A 427 -2.09 18.37 -8.69
N VAL A 428 -3.35 18.03 -8.95
CA VAL A 428 -4.14 18.68 -10.01
C VAL A 428 -4.37 20.15 -9.68
N THR A 429 -4.74 20.48 -8.43
CA THR A 429 -4.91 21.87 -7.99
C THR A 429 -3.60 22.67 -8.04
N GLU A 430 -2.45 22.04 -7.72
CA GLU A 430 -1.14 22.68 -7.88
C GLU A 430 -0.80 22.94 -9.35
N ARG A 431 -1.10 22.00 -10.25
CA ARG A 431 -0.93 22.18 -11.71
C ARG A 431 -1.87 23.24 -12.28
N GLU A 432 -3.10 23.35 -11.78
CA GLU A 432 -4.04 24.43 -12.13
C GLU A 432 -3.44 25.81 -11.83
N ARG A 433 -2.82 25.98 -10.66
CA ARG A 433 -2.11 27.23 -10.31
C ARG A 433 -0.97 27.53 -11.27
N GLU A 434 -0.34 26.49 -11.82
CA GLU A 434 0.72 26.58 -12.82
C GLU A 434 0.19 26.68 -14.27
N HIS A 435 -1.15 26.70 -14.47
CA HIS A 435 -1.84 26.73 -15.77
C HIS A 435 -1.59 25.49 -16.66
N VAL A 436 -1.40 24.31 -16.05
CA VAL A 436 -0.99 23.07 -16.75
C VAL A 436 -2.15 22.06 -16.96
N GLY A 437 -3.32 22.29 -16.36
CA GLY A 437 -4.53 21.47 -16.55
C GLY A 437 -5.66 21.99 -15.67
N GLU A 438 -6.91 21.64 -15.98
CA GLU A 438 -8.11 21.98 -15.19
C GLU A 438 -8.81 20.68 -14.78
N LEU A 439 -9.52 20.67 -13.64
CA LEU A 439 -10.37 19.57 -13.22
C LEU A 439 -11.38 19.20 -14.31
N ASP A 440 -11.47 17.90 -14.61
CA ASP A 440 -12.37 17.36 -15.63
C ASP A 440 -13.38 16.34 -15.08
N GLN A 441 -14.19 15.77 -15.97
CA GLN A 441 -15.20 14.76 -15.59
C GLN A 441 -14.56 13.49 -15.01
N SER A 442 -13.40 13.08 -15.52
CA SER A 442 -12.69 11.89 -15.05
C SER A 442 -12.24 12.07 -13.60
N ASP A 443 -11.77 13.26 -13.23
CA ASP A 443 -11.40 13.57 -11.84
C ASP A 443 -12.60 13.44 -10.89
N VAL A 444 -13.75 13.96 -11.29
CA VAL A 444 -14.99 13.88 -10.50
C VAL A 444 -15.46 12.43 -10.33
N VAL A 445 -15.42 11.64 -11.42
CA VAL A 445 -15.76 10.21 -11.42
C VAL A 445 -14.82 9.43 -10.48
N SER A 446 -13.51 9.70 -10.54
CA SER A 446 -12.50 9.09 -9.66
C SER A 446 -12.75 9.39 -8.19
N VAL A 447 -13.03 10.65 -7.85
CA VAL A 447 -13.30 11.08 -6.47
C VAL A 447 -14.58 10.41 -5.93
N ASP A 448 -15.66 10.38 -6.72
CA ASP A 448 -16.92 9.75 -6.30
C ASP A 448 -16.77 8.24 -6.10
N ALA A 449 -16.08 7.57 -7.03
CA ALA A 449 -15.76 6.15 -6.94
C ALA A 449 -14.92 5.81 -5.71
N ALA A 450 -13.91 6.64 -5.38
CA ALA A 450 -13.06 6.42 -4.23
C ALA A 450 -13.79 6.55 -2.89
N PHE A 451 -14.68 7.54 -2.74
CA PHE A 451 -15.53 7.62 -1.55
C PHE A 451 -16.49 6.43 -1.47
N GLY A 452 -17.02 5.99 -2.61
CA GLY A 452 -17.78 4.74 -2.70
C GLY A 452 -16.98 3.53 -2.20
N LEU A 453 -15.75 3.36 -2.68
CA LEU A 453 -14.87 2.25 -2.30
C LEU A 453 -14.51 2.29 -0.82
N ALA A 454 -14.13 3.46 -0.30
CA ALA A 454 -13.82 3.64 1.12
C ALA A 454 -15.00 3.27 2.02
N LEU A 455 -16.22 3.65 1.62
CA LEU A 455 -17.46 3.25 2.30
C LEU A 455 -17.66 1.73 2.32
N HIS A 456 -17.48 1.07 1.17
CA HIS A 456 -17.63 -0.39 1.06
C HIS A 456 -16.57 -1.14 1.87
N LEU A 457 -15.33 -0.68 1.85
CA LEU A 457 -14.23 -1.22 2.68
C LEU A 457 -14.52 -1.06 4.17
N ALA A 458 -14.93 0.14 4.62
CA ALA A 458 -15.28 0.38 6.02
C ALA A 458 -16.45 -0.50 6.49
N ARG A 459 -17.49 -0.66 5.66
CA ARG A 459 -18.65 -1.52 5.96
C ARG A 459 -18.34 -3.01 5.99
N ALA A 460 -17.27 -3.45 5.33
CA ALA A 460 -16.83 -4.84 5.38
C ALA A 460 -16.13 -5.20 6.70
N VAL A 461 -15.56 -4.22 7.42
CA VAL A 461 -14.75 -4.46 8.62
C VAL A 461 -15.50 -5.22 9.73
N PRO A 462 -16.74 -4.88 10.14
CA PRO A 462 -17.42 -5.59 11.24
C PRO A 462 -17.55 -7.10 11.01
N GLU A 463 -17.87 -7.49 9.77
CA GLU A 463 -18.02 -8.90 9.38
C GLU A 463 -16.67 -9.63 9.43
N VAL A 464 -15.63 -9.01 8.88
CA VAL A 464 -14.28 -9.60 8.85
C VAL A 464 -13.68 -9.66 10.24
N LEU A 465 -13.84 -8.61 11.06
CA LEU A 465 -13.37 -8.55 12.43
C LEU A 465 -13.90 -9.74 13.25
N ARG A 466 -15.18 -10.08 13.09
CA ARG A 466 -15.78 -11.24 13.76
C ARG A 466 -15.14 -12.56 13.33
N ARG A 467 -14.84 -12.73 12.04
CA ARG A 467 -14.17 -13.94 11.52
C ARG A 467 -12.74 -14.05 12.05
N VAL A 468 -11.98 -12.96 11.97
CA VAL A 468 -10.58 -12.92 12.42
C VAL A 468 -10.48 -13.14 13.93
N ARG A 469 -11.39 -12.56 14.73
CA ARG A 469 -11.45 -12.78 16.18
C ARG A 469 -11.64 -14.25 16.53
N SER A 470 -12.42 -14.99 15.75
CA SER A 470 -12.59 -16.44 15.95
C SER A 470 -11.27 -17.20 15.75
N GLU A 471 -10.47 -16.83 14.75
CA GLU A 471 -9.16 -17.44 14.51
C GLU A 471 -8.16 -17.06 15.61
N VAL A 472 -8.17 -15.81 16.06
CA VAL A 472 -7.34 -15.33 17.19
C VAL A 472 -7.63 -16.13 18.46
N LEU A 473 -8.90 -16.28 18.84
CA LEU A 473 -9.28 -17.06 20.02
C LEU A 473 -8.89 -18.54 19.91
N THR A 474 -8.81 -19.08 18.68
CA THR A 474 -8.43 -20.48 18.49
C THR A 474 -6.93 -20.70 18.67
N VAL A 475 -6.08 -19.69 18.42
CA VAL A 475 -4.63 -19.83 18.65
C VAL A 475 -4.22 -19.47 20.08
N GLU A 476 -5.09 -18.85 20.86
CA GLU A 476 -4.88 -18.56 22.29
C GLU A 476 -5.18 -19.75 23.21
N ASN A 477 -6.04 -20.69 22.77
CA ASN A 477 -6.40 -21.92 23.48
C ASN A 477 -5.61 -23.11 22.94
#